data_AF-A0A7J6B2G3-F1
#
_entry.id   AF-A0A7J6B2G3-F1
#
_cell.length_a   1.000
_cell.length_b   1.000
_cell.length_c   1.000
_cell.angle_alpha   90.00
_cell.angle_beta   90.00
_cell.angle_gamma   90.00
#
_symmetry.space_group_name_H-M   'P 1'
#
loop_
_entity.id
_entity.type
_entity.pdbx_description
1 polymer ?
#
loop_
_entity_poly.entity_id
_entity_poly.type
_entity_poly.pdbx_seq_one_letter_code
_entity_poly.pdbx_strand_id
1 'polypeptide(L)'
;MLQKVVKVVVELYVRVVTCPGVHLPAKDDLYLSVCLMNQYIMSQCLPAAFPLLFKTKMTFDKIFKYASDPADVAEMLQCTLGVH
;
A
#
# COMPACT_ATOMS: atom_id res chain seq x y z
N MET A 1 -8.03 21.49 -26.04
CA MET A 1 -6.67 21.40 -25.47
C MET A 1 -6.46 19.98 -24.96
N LEU A 2 -5.32 19.34 -25.28
CA LEU A 2 -5.00 17.99 -24.81
C LEU A 2 -4.49 18.10 -23.36
N GLN A 3 -5.27 17.68 -22.36
CA GLN A 3 -4.78 17.63 -20.98
C GLN A 3 -3.81 16.45 -20.85
N LYS A 4 -2.55 16.75 -20.52
CA LYS A 4 -1.60 15.73 -20.08
C LYS A 4 -1.96 15.32 -18.67
N VAL A 5 -1.96 14.02 -18.42
CA VAL A 5 -2.19 13.45 -17.09
C VAL A 5 -1.04 12.50 -16.78
N VAL A 6 -0.64 12.43 -15.53
CA VAL A 6 0.41 11.50 -15.09
C VAL A 6 -0.22 10.30 -14.42
N LYS A 7 0.13 9.10 -14.89
CA LYS A 7 -0.22 7.85 -14.21
C LYS A 7 0.97 7.41 -13.37
N VAL A 8 0.74 7.21 -12.08
CA VAL A 8 1.72 6.63 -11.15
C VAL A 8 1.28 5.22 -10.81
N VAL A 9 2.23 4.28 -10.84
CA VAL A 9 2.02 2.89 -10.45
C VAL A 9 3.05 2.55 -9.38
N VAL A 10 2.60 1.98 -8.26
CA VAL A 10 3.45 1.47 -7.19
C VAL A 10 3.26 -0.03 -7.07
N GLU A 11 4.35 -0.77 -7.10
CA GLU A 11 4.37 -2.20 -6.81
C GLU A 11 4.99 -2.45 -5.43
N LEU A 12 4.15 -2.86 -4.48
CA LEU A 12 4.58 -3.22 -3.14
C LEU A 12 4.73 -4.74 -3.03
N TYR A 13 5.90 -5.17 -2.62
CA TYR A 13 6.23 -6.57 -2.39
C TYR A 13 6.47 -6.80 -0.89
N VAL A 14 5.50 -7.39 -0.21
CA VAL A 14 5.69 -7.88 1.17
C VAL A 14 6.01 -9.36 1.07
N ARG A 15 7.17 -9.78 1.61
CA ARG A 15 7.65 -11.18 1.56
C ARG A 15 7.44 -11.95 2.86
N VAL A 16 7.73 -11.29 3.98
CA VAL A 16 7.63 -11.90 5.30
C VAL A 16 7.35 -10.82 6.33
N VAL A 17 6.50 -11.13 7.29
CA VAL A 17 6.32 -10.34 8.51
C VAL A 17 6.68 -11.22 9.69
N THR A 18 7.63 -10.77 10.49
CA THR A 18 8.14 -11.49 11.66
C THR A 18 7.83 -10.70 12.92
N CYS A 19 7.41 -11.38 13.98
CA CYS A 19 7.18 -10.75 15.28
C CYS A 19 7.64 -11.71 16.41
N PRO A 20 8.94 -11.71 16.76
CA PRO A 20 9.48 -12.65 17.73
C PRO A 20 8.94 -12.36 19.15
N GLY A 21 8.64 -13.42 19.90
CA GLY A 21 8.18 -13.31 21.30
C GLY A 21 6.71 -12.91 21.46
N VAL A 22 5.95 -12.75 20.38
CA VAL A 22 4.53 -12.41 20.45
C VAL A 22 3.66 -13.66 20.51
N HIS A 23 2.73 -13.67 21.47
CA HIS A 23 1.60 -14.59 21.51
C HIS A 23 0.36 -13.83 21.04
N LEU A 24 -0.27 -14.29 19.96
CA LEU A 24 -1.52 -13.71 19.48
C LEU A 24 -2.67 -14.31 20.29
N PRO A 25 -3.44 -13.48 21.04
CA PRO A 25 -4.51 -13.98 21.89
C PRO A 25 -5.72 -14.49 21.08
N ALA A 26 -5.91 -13.94 19.88
CA ALA A 26 -6.90 -14.40 18.91
C ALA A 26 -6.31 -15.49 18.03
N LYS A 27 -7.11 -16.52 17.73
CA LYS A 27 -6.74 -17.61 16.81
C LYS A 27 -7.21 -17.38 15.38
N ASP A 28 -7.83 -16.23 15.11
CA ASP A 28 -8.32 -15.89 13.78
C ASP A 28 -7.17 -15.64 12.82
N ASP A 29 -7.39 -15.94 11.55
CA ASP A 29 -6.39 -15.67 10.52
C ASP A 29 -6.09 -14.17 10.40
N LEU A 30 -4.84 -13.85 10.12
CA LEU A 30 -4.34 -12.49 9.90
C LEU A 30 -4.26 -12.16 8.41
N TYR A 31 -4.49 -10.91 8.07
CA TYR A 31 -4.21 -10.38 6.74
C TYR A 31 -3.48 -9.04 6.86
N LEU A 32 -2.78 -8.65 5.80
CA LEU A 32 -2.24 -7.30 5.66
C LEU A 32 -3.21 -6.43 4.91
N SER A 33 -3.42 -5.25 5.44
CA SER A 33 -4.18 -4.19 4.82
C SER A 33 -3.23 -3.03 4.57
N VAL A 34 -3.09 -2.61 3.31
CA VAL A 34 -2.21 -1.53 2.92
C VAL A 34 -3.03 -0.41 2.29
N CYS A 35 -2.88 0.79 2.83
CA CYS A 35 -3.42 2.01 2.24
C CYS A 35 -2.29 2.80 1.59
N LEU A 36 -2.41 3.08 0.29
CA LEU A 36 -1.45 3.88 -0.45
C LEU A 36 -2.18 4.65 -1.55
N MET A 37 -1.82 5.93 -1.76
CA MET A 37 -2.42 6.76 -2.81
C MET A 37 -3.97 6.80 -2.77
N ASN A 38 -4.56 6.74 -1.58
CA ASN A 38 -6.03 6.70 -1.37
C ASN A 38 -6.71 5.41 -1.87
N GLN A 39 -5.94 4.37 -2.14
CA GLN A 39 -6.39 3.03 -2.45
C GLN A 39 -6.09 2.10 -1.29
N TYR A 40 -6.93 1.09 -1.12
CA TYR A 40 -6.85 0.12 -0.04
C TYR A 40 -6.81 -1.29 -0.61
N ILE A 41 -5.76 -2.05 -0.29
CA ILE A 41 -5.57 -3.42 -0.77
C ILE A 41 -5.34 -4.34 0.43
N MET A 42 -6.06 -5.46 0.45
CA MET A 42 -5.88 -6.52 1.44
C MET A 42 -5.17 -7.72 0.83
N SER A 43 -4.35 -8.39 1.62
CA SER A 43 -3.81 -9.71 1.29
C SER A 43 -4.84 -10.80 1.53
N GLN A 44 -4.52 -12.02 1.10
CA GLN A 44 -5.16 -13.22 1.63
C GLN A 44 -4.96 -13.33 3.16
N CYS A 45 -5.88 -14.04 3.80
CA CYS A 45 -5.75 -14.46 5.19
C CYS A 45 -4.68 -15.55 5.33
N LEU A 46 -3.90 -15.48 6.41
CA LEU A 46 -2.87 -16.43 6.80
C LEU A 46 -3.08 -16.82 8.27
N PRO A 47 -2.71 -18.04 8.69
CA PRO A 47 -2.77 -18.41 10.09
C PRO A 47 -2.03 -17.41 10.99
N ALA A 48 -2.59 -17.13 12.18
CA ALA A 48 -2.00 -16.30 13.23
C ALA A 48 -0.76 -16.94 13.88
N ALA A 49 0.23 -17.28 13.06
CA ALA A 49 1.48 -17.89 13.48
C ALA A 49 2.64 -17.21 12.73
N PHE A 50 3.50 -16.53 13.46
CA PHE A 50 4.68 -15.92 12.89
C PHE A 50 5.76 -16.98 12.60
N PRO A 51 6.55 -16.83 11.51
CA PRO A 51 6.52 -15.73 10.55
C PRO A 51 5.37 -15.84 9.52
N LEU A 52 4.73 -14.72 9.21
CA LEU A 52 3.69 -14.65 8.18
C LEU A 52 4.33 -14.50 6.80
N LEU A 53 4.13 -15.48 5.92
CA LEU A 53 4.70 -15.50 4.57
C LEU A 53 3.71 -14.95 3.55
N PHE A 54 3.70 -13.63 3.38
CA PHE A 54 3.00 -12.99 2.28
C PHE A 54 3.87 -13.15 1.03
N LYS A 55 3.41 -13.85 -0.01
CA LYS A 55 4.12 -13.93 -1.31
C LYS A 55 3.36 -13.10 -2.33
N THR A 56 3.00 -11.88 -1.94
CA THR A 56 2.00 -11.08 -2.64
C THR A 56 2.63 -9.82 -3.22
N LYS A 57 2.31 -9.54 -4.48
CA LYS A 57 2.50 -8.23 -5.10
C LYS A 57 1.21 -7.44 -4.98
N MET A 58 1.24 -6.28 -4.32
CA MET A 58 0.14 -5.32 -4.30
C MET A 58 0.46 -4.19 -5.29
N THR A 59 -0.45 -3.93 -6.24
CA THR A 59 -0.26 -2.88 -7.24
C THR A 59 -1.27 -1.75 -7.00
N PHE A 60 -0.75 -0.55 -6.80
CA PHE A 60 -1.52 0.67 -6.64
C PHE A 60 -1.34 1.53 -7.88
N ASP A 61 -2.41 2.10 -8.41
CA ASP A 61 -2.34 3.01 -9.55
C ASP A 61 -3.25 4.23 -9.36
N LYS A 62 -2.72 5.41 -9.65
CA LYS A 62 -3.46 6.66 -9.56
C LYS A 62 -3.15 7.55 -10.74
N ILE A 63 -4.19 8.18 -11.26
CA ILE A 63 -4.10 9.20 -12.29
C ILE A 63 -4.12 10.57 -11.60
N PHE A 64 -3.02 11.31 -11.73
CA PHE A 64 -2.89 12.68 -11.28
C PHE A 64 -3.29 13.61 -12.43
N LYS A 65 -4.55 14.06 -12.40
CA LYS A 65 -5.15 14.87 -13.47
C LYS A 65 -4.55 16.28 -13.60
N TYR A 66 -3.89 16.76 -12.55
CA TYR A 66 -3.33 18.12 -12.47
C TYR A 66 -1.80 18.12 -12.44
N ALA A 67 -1.17 16.96 -12.55
CA ALA A 67 0.28 16.86 -12.67
C ALA A 67 0.67 16.90 -14.14
N SER A 68 1.66 17.74 -14.45
CA SER A 68 2.29 17.86 -15.76
C SER A 68 3.63 17.11 -15.80
N ASP A 69 4.29 16.98 -14.65
CA ASP A 69 5.57 16.29 -14.49
C ASP A 69 5.71 15.58 -13.11
N PRO A 70 6.80 14.83 -12.86
CA PRO A 70 6.98 14.11 -11.59
C PRO A 70 7.13 15.01 -10.35
N ALA A 71 7.55 16.27 -10.48
CA ALA A 71 7.68 17.19 -9.35
C ALA A 71 6.28 17.58 -8.82
N ASP A 72 5.32 17.85 -9.73
CA ASP A 72 3.92 18.09 -9.37
C ASP A 72 3.33 16.90 -8.59
N VAL A 73 3.62 15.67 -9.03
CA VAL A 73 3.19 14.46 -8.33
C VAL A 73 3.76 14.40 -6.90
N ALA A 74 5.05 14.73 -6.73
CA ALA A 74 5.70 14.72 -5.44
C ALA A 74 5.06 15.74 -4.47
N GLU A 75 4.76 16.95 -4.96
CA GLU A 75 4.04 17.99 -4.19
C GLU A 75 2.64 17.51 -3.79
N MET A 76 1.86 16.97 -4.74
CA MET A 76 0.52 16.45 -4.46
C MET A 76 0.52 15.31 -3.43
N LEU A 77 1.54 14.45 -3.44
CA LEU A 77 1.70 13.39 -2.44
C LEU A 77 2.06 13.94 -1.05
N GLN A 78 2.92 14.95 -0.97
CA GLN A 78 3.29 15.61 0.29
C GLN A 78 2.10 16.34 0.92
N CYS A 79 1.27 17.03 0.12
CA CYS A 79 0.05 17.66 0.60
C CYS A 79 -0.95 16.66 1.20
N THR A 80 -0.96 15.42 0.72
CA THR A 80 -1.85 14.36 1.22
C THR A 80 -1.39 13.80 2.58
N LEU A 81 -0.12 13.98 2.96
CA LEU A 81 0.43 13.55 4.26
C LEU A 81 0.19 14.58 5.38
N GLY A 82 -0.50 15.70 5.09
CA GLY A 82 -0.97 16.66 6.07
C GLY A 82 -2.33 16.26 6.65
N VAL A 83 -2.30 15.70 7.87
CA VAL A 83 -3.41 15.61 8.84
C VAL A 83 -4.62 14.77 8.43
N HIS A 84 -4.74 13.59 9.04
CA HIS A 84 -5.99 13.10 9.61
C HIS A 84 -5.69 12.41 10.95
#